data_AF-A0A3N0C163-F1
#
_entry.id   AF-A0A3N0C163-F1
#
_cell.length_a   1.000
_cell.length_b   1.000
_cell.length_c   1.000
_cell.angle_alpha   90.00
_cell.angle_beta   90.00
_cell.angle_gamma   90.00
#
_symmetry.space_group_name_H-M   'P 1'
#
loop_
_entity.id
_entity.type
_entity.pdbx_description
1 polymer ?
#
loop_
_entity_poly.entity_id
_entity_poly.type
_entity_poly.pdbx_seq_one_letter_code
_entity_poly.pdbx_strand_id
1 'polypeptide(L)'
;MQKLEFLTAYETACESNAGGALLRTEGLYSSQMTEWRRLRGAGVLAGKKAGESIGKLSAEQAENARLRRQLEVSEGRLKQTEAALELMGKLQAFLENASEDMPDGTRSRKR
;
A
#
# COMPACT_ATOMS: atom_id res chain seq x y z
N MET A 1 13.35 -4.08 23.07
CA MET A 1 12.34 -3.83 22.02
C MET A 1 11.51 -5.09 21.80
N GLN A 2 10.20 -4.92 21.65
CA GLN A 2 9.30 -6.00 21.20
C GLN A 2 9.39 -6.19 19.68
N LYS A 3 9.08 -7.39 19.18
CA LYS A 3 9.17 -7.72 17.74
C LYS A 3 8.42 -6.74 16.83
N LEU A 4 7.29 -6.20 17.30
CA LEU A 4 6.50 -5.20 16.57
C LEU A 4 7.23 -3.85 16.46
N GLU A 5 7.88 -3.40 17.52
CA GLU A 5 8.65 -2.14 17.52
C GLU A 5 9.80 -2.21 16.52
N PHE A 6 10.52 -3.35 16.49
CA PHE A 6 11.57 -3.58 15.50
C PHE A 6 11.04 -3.61 14.07
N LEU A 7 9.89 -4.25 13.84
CA LEU A 7 9.30 -4.31 12.53
C LEU A 7 8.90 -2.92 12.03
N THR A 8 8.32 -2.08 12.90
CA THR A 8 8.00 -0.68 12.58
C THR A 8 9.28 0.12 12.30
N ALA A 9 10.30 0.02 13.17
CA ALA A 9 11.57 0.70 12.96
C ALA A 9 12.25 0.27 11.65
N TYR A 10 12.18 -1.01 11.30
CA TYR A 10 12.69 -1.53 10.04
C TYR A 10 11.91 -1.00 8.83
N GLU A 11 10.58 -0.94 8.90
CA GLU A 11 9.74 -0.40 7.82
C GLU A 11 10.04 1.09 7.59
N THR A 12 10.13 1.91 8.65
CA THR A 12 10.55 3.31 8.55
C THR A 12 11.98 3.47 8.03
N ALA A 13 12.91 2.62 8.48
CA ALA A 13 14.28 2.64 7.97
C ALA A 13 14.36 2.25 6.49
N CYS A 14 13.45 1.42 5.98
CA CYS A 14 13.39 1.10 4.54
C CYS A 14 13.05 2.32 3.68
N GLU A 15 12.23 3.24 4.17
CA GLU A 15 11.86 4.47 3.44
C GLU A 15 13.07 5.37 3.14
N SER A 16 14.08 5.33 4.00
CA SER A 16 15.35 6.05 3.85
C SER A 16 16.51 5.16 3.37
N ASN A 17 16.20 3.95 2.87
CA ASN A 17 17.19 2.96 2.42
C ASN A 17 18.19 2.50 3.52
N ALA A 18 17.86 2.75 4.79
CA ALA A 18 18.65 2.41 5.97
C ALA A 18 18.28 1.04 6.59
N GLY A 19 17.23 0.37 6.10
CA GLY A 19 16.75 -0.91 6.66
C GLY A 19 17.83 -1.99 6.74
N GLY A 20 18.70 -2.10 5.73
CA GLY A 20 19.82 -3.06 5.73
C GLY A 20 20.92 -2.73 6.75
N ALA A 21 21.09 -1.45 7.12
CA ALA A 21 22.00 -1.06 8.20
C ALA A 21 21.42 -1.46 9.56
N LEU A 22 20.14 -1.19 9.78
CA LEU A 22 19.42 -1.59 11.00
C LEU A 22 19.46 -3.10 11.23
N LEU A 23 19.26 -3.90 10.18
CA LEU A 23 19.34 -5.37 10.30
C LEU A 23 20.73 -5.84 10.74
N ARG A 24 21.80 -5.22 10.23
CA ARG A 24 23.17 -5.58 10.60
C ARG A 24 23.53 -5.17 12.02
N THR A 25 23.07 -4.00 12.49
CA THR A 25 23.31 -3.56 13.87
C THR A 25 22.63 -4.48 14.89
N GLU A 26 21.48 -5.05 14.51
CA GLU A 26 20.66 -5.90 15.37
C GLU A 26 20.92 -7.40 15.17
N GLY A 27 21.79 -7.78 14.23
CA GLY A 27 22.07 -9.18 13.89
C GLY A 27 20.87 -9.93 13.30
N LEU A 28 19.94 -9.22 12.66
CA LEU A 28 18.70 -9.76 12.11
C LEU A 28 18.82 -9.99 10.60
N TYR A 29 17.99 -10.90 10.09
CA TYR A 29 17.91 -11.24 8.68
C TYR A 29 16.57 -10.78 8.09
N SER A 30 16.56 -10.46 6.80
CA SER A 30 15.34 -10.06 6.07
C SER A 30 14.25 -11.13 6.11
N SER A 31 14.62 -12.41 6.19
CA SER A 31 13.69 -13.53 6.38
C SER A 31 12.90 -13.42 7.69
N GLN A 32 13.54 -12.95 8.77
CA GLN A 32 12.87 -12.72 10.05
C GLN A 32 11.85 -11.58 9.95
N MET A 33 12.18 -10.50 9.23
CA MET A 33 11.24 -9.40 9.00
C MET A 33 10.02 -9.86 8.21
N THR A 34 10.21 -10.71 7.20
CA THR A 34 9.10 -11.30 6.43
C THR A 34 8.21 -12.18 7.30
N GLU A 35 8.79 -13.01 8.15
CA GLU A 35 8.01 -13.84 9.08
C GLU A 35 7.26 -12.98 10.10
N TRP A 36 7.89 -11.95 10.65
CA TRP A 36 7.21 -11.06 11.60
C TRP A 36 6.07 -10.26 10.95
N ARG A 37 6.23 -9.85 9.68
CA ARG A 37 5.13 -9.27 8.89
C ARG A 37 3.95 -10.24 8.75
N ARG A 38 4.22 -11.51 8.47
CA ARG A 38 3.20 -12.57 8.39
C ARG A 38 2.46 -12.75 9.73
N LEU A 39 3.21 -12.84 10.82
CA LEU A 39 2.66 -13.01 12.17
C LEU A 39 1.87 -11.78 12.66
N ARG A 40 2.28 -10.57 12.26
CA ARG A 40 1.52 -9.33 12.50
C ARG A 40 0.21 -9.35 11.73
N GLY A 41 0.26 -9.70 10.45
CA GLY A 41 -0.93 -9.84 9.60
C GLY A 41 -1.94 -10.85 10.17
N ALA A 42 -1.45 -11.94 10.74
CA ALA A 42 -2.24 -12.97 11.42
C ALA A 42 -2.69 -12.60 12.85
N GLY A 43 -2.31 -11.42 13.38
CA GLY A 43 -2.69 -10.95 14.71
C GLY A 43 -1.98 -11.66 15.88
N VAL A 44 -0.98 -12.49 15.60
CA VAL A 44 -0.34 -13.35 16.61
C VAL A 44 0.73 -12.62 17.42
N LEU A 45 1.32 -11.58 16.85
CA LEU A 45 2.33 -10.76 17.53
C LEU A 45 1.74 -9.78 18.56
N ALA A 46 0.43 -9.50 18.50
CA ALA A 46 -0.21 -8.57 19.43
C ALA A 46 -0.27 -9.20 20.84
N GLY A 47 0.28 -8.50 21.84
CA GLY A 47 0.26 -8.95 23.25
C GLY A 47 1.31 -10.02 23.61
N LYS A 48 2.16 -10.43 22.66
CA LYS A 48 3.26 -11.38 22.92
C LYS A 48 4.51 -10.68 23.42
N LYS A 49 5.12 -11.19 24.49
CA LYS A 49 6.37 -10.63 25.03
C LYS A 49 7.57 -11.02 24.17
N ALA A 50 8.64 -10.22 24.24
CA ALA A 50 9.92 -10.58 23.62
C ALA A 50 10.42 -11.92 24.17
N GLY A 51 10.88 -12.82 23.30
CA GLY A 51 11.33 -14.16 23.65
C GLY A 51 10.23 -15.23 23.76
N GLU A 52 8.95 -14.86 23.69
CA GLU A 52 7.86 -15.84 23.69
C GLU A 52 7.84 -16.64 22.38
N SER A 53 7.75 -17.97 22.50
CA SER A 53 7.64 -18.87 21.35
C SER A 53 6.31 -18.62 20.64
N ILE A 54 6.39 -18.39 19.35
CA ILE A 54 5.20 -18.27 18.50
C ILE A 54 4.99 -19.62 17.85
N GLY A 55 3.92 -20.30 18.25
CA GLY A 55 3.50 -21.57 17.67
C GLY A 55 3.00 -21.43 16.23
N LYS A 56 2.58 -22.55 15.64
CA LYS A 56 1.90 -22.53 14.34
C LYS A 56 0.64 -21.68 14.41
N LEU A 57 0.34 -20.97 13.32
CA LEU A 57 -0.91 -20.22 13.20
C LEU A 57 -2.10 -21.18 13.32
N SER A 58 -3.15 -20.75 14.03
CA SER A 58 -4.45 -21.42 13.95
C SER A 58 -5.05 -21.24 12.55
N ALA A 59 -6.02 -22.09 12.19
CA ALA A 59 -6.75 -21.96 10.92
C ALA A 59 -7.40 -20.58 10.77
N GLU A 60 -7.99 -20.07 11.86
CA GLU A 60 -8.61 -18.74 11.90
C GLU A 60 -7.58 -17.61 11.70
N GLN A 61 -6.39 -17.73 12.26
CA GLN A 61 -5.32 -16.75 12.09
C GLN A 61 -4.78 -16.75 10.65
N ALA A 62 -4.67 -17.93 10.05
CA ALA A 62 -4.28 -18.07 8.65
C ALA A 62 -5.33 -17.47 7.71
N GLU A 63 -6.62 -17.72 7.96
CA GLU A 63 -7.70 -17.15 7.14
C GLU A 63 -7.79 -15.63 7.32
N ASN A 64 -7.65 -15.12 8.54
CA ASN A 64 -7.58 -13.67 8.77
C ASN A 64 -6.42 -13.01 8.00
N ALA A 65 -5.24 -13.63 7.99
CA ALA A 65 -4.11 -13.12 7.22
C ALA A 65 -4.39 -13.13 5.71
N ARG A 66 -5.04 -14.20 5.21
CA ARG A 66 -5.46 -14.33 3.80
C ARG A 66 -6.50 -13.27 3.43
N LEU A 67 -7.52 -13.07 4.26
CA LEU A 67 -8.59 -12.08 4.02
C LEU A 67 -8.04 -10.65 4.03
N ARG A 68 -7.16 -10.31 4.98
CA ARG A 68 -6.49 -8.99 5.03
C ARG A 68 -5.69 -8.71 3.76
N ARG A 69 -4.96 -9.71 3.25
CA ARG A 69 -4.23 -9.56 1.99
C ARG A 69 -5.15 -9.36 0.79
N GLN A 70 -6.28 -10.06 0.74
CA GLN A 70 -7.27 -9.85 -0.33
C GLN A 70 -7.88 -8.44 -0.26
N LEU A 71 -8.19 -7.97 0.96
CA LEU A 71 -8.70 -6.63 1.19
C LEU A 71 -7.70 -5.58 0.67
N GLU A 72 -6.44 -5.65 1.08
CA GLU A 72 -5.40 -4.70 0.64
C GLU A 72 -5.26 -4.66 -0.89
N VAL A 73 -5.26 -5.82 -1.56
CA VAL A 73 -5.20 -5.90 -3.03
C VAL A 73 -6.46 -5.28 -3.66
N SER A 74 -7.63 -5.56 -3.11
CA SER A 74 -8.89 -5.02 -3.63
C SER A 74 -8.99 -3.50 -3.46
N GLU A 75 -8.58 -2.98 -2.31
CA GLU A 75 -8.53 -1.55 -2.02
C GLU A 75 -7.50 -0.85 -2.91
N GLY A 76 -6.34 -1.46 -3.15
CA GLY A 76 -5.34 -0.94 -4.09
C GLY A 76 -5.89 -0.82 -5.51
N ARG A 77 -6.63 -1.83 -5.99
CA ARG A 77 -7.30 -1.78 -7.29
C ARG A 77 -8.38 -0.69 -7.33
N LEU A 78 -9.18 -0.58 -6.27
CA LEU A 78 -10.21 0.45 -6.16
C LEU A 78 -9.59 1.85 -6.28
N LYS A 79 -8.54 2.14 -5.51
CA LYS A 79 -7.81 3.42 -5.57
C LYS A 79 -7.26 3.70 -6.97
N GLN A 80 -6.72 2.68 -7.65
CA GLN A 80 -6.23 2.84 -9.02
C GLN A 80 -7.36 3.17 -10.00
N THR A 81 -8.51 2.51 -9.87
CA THR A 81 -9.68 2.79 -10.72
C THR A 81 -10.27 4.18 -10.46
N GLU A 82 -10.35 4.60 -9.20
CA GLU A 82 -10.81 5.93 -8.81
C GLU A 82 -9.90 7.02 -9.38
N ALA A 83 -8.57 6.84 -9.27
CA ALA A 83 -7.60 7.78 -9.84
C ALA A 83 -7.72 7.88 -11.38
N ALA A 84 -8.00 6.76 -12.05
CA ALA A 84 -8.24 6.75 -13.50
C ALA A 84 -9.52 7.52 -13.87
N LEU A 85 -10.61 7.34 -13.12
CA LEU A 85 -11.86 8.08 -13.32
C LEU A 85 -11.66 9.59 -13.08
N GLU A 86 -10.91 9.97 -12.05
CA GLU A 86 -10.59 11.37 -11.76
C GLU A 86 -9.81 12.01 -12.93
N LEU A 87 -8.82 11.30 -13.47
CA LEU A 87 -8.08 11.76 -14.64
C LEU A 87 -8.98 11.92 -15.87
N MET A 88 -9.87 10.96 -16.12
CA MET A 88 -10.83 11.05 -17.23
C MET A 88 -11.76 12.26 -17.07
N GLY A 89 -12.25 12.54 -15.86
CA GLY A 89 -13.04 13.74 -15.59
C GLY A 89 -12.27 15.03 -15.87
N LYS A 90 -11.00 15.10 -15.45
CA LYS A 90 -10.13 16.26 -15.74
C LYS A 90 -9.87 16.44 -17.23
N LEU A 91 -9.66 15.34 -17.97
CA LEU A 91 -9.48 15.37 -19.42
C LEU A 91 -10.75 15.86 -20.14
N GLN A 92 -11.93 15.39 -19.71
CA GLN A 92 -13.20 15.86 -20.27
C GLN A 92 -13.38 17.36 -20.04
N ALA A 93 -13.21 17.84 -18.81
CA ALA A 93 -13.35 19.27 -18.50
C ALA A 93 -12.34 20.13 -19.28
N PHE A 94 -11.11 19.63 -19.47
CA PHE A 94 -10.11 20.31 -20.31
C PHE A 94 -10.55 20.40 -21.77
N LEU A 95 -11.09 19.32 -22.34
CA LEU A 95 -11.59 19.32 -23.72
C LEU A 95 -12.79 20.25 -23.90
N GLU A 96 -13.68 20.32 -22.90
CA GLU A 96 -14.84 21.21 -22.91
C GLU A 96 -14.41 22.68 -22.94
N ASN A 97 -13.50 23.10 -22.05
CA ASN A 97 -12.93 24.44 -22.05
C ASN A 97 -12.22 24.77 -23.37
N ALA A 98 -11.40 23.85 -23.89
CA ALA A 98 -10.70 24.06 -25.17
C ALA A 98 -11.66 24.17 -26.37
N SER A 99 -12.84 23.56 -26.29
CA SER A 99 -13.88 23.66 -27.31
C SER A 99 -14.65 24.99 -27.23
N GLU A 100 -14.86 25.52 -26.03
CA GLU A 100 -15.48 26.85 -25.81
C GLU A 100 -14.55 28.00 -26.23
N ASP A 101 -13.24 27.83 -26.06
CA ASP A 101 -12.22 28.82 -26.45
C ASP A 101 -11.98 28.90 -27.98
N MET A 102 -12.56 27.98 -28.77
CA MET A 102 -12.52 28.05 -30.24
C MET A 102 -13.63 29.00 -30.74
N PRO A 103 -13.31 30.19 -31.28
CA PRO A 103 -14.33 31.07 -31.83
C PRO A 103 -14.99 30.39 -33.04
N ASP A 104 -16.33 30.45 -33.12
CA ASP A 104 -17.13 29.98 -34.24
C ASP A 104 -16.59 30.60 -35.54
N GLY A 105 -15.81 29.80 -36.27
CA GLY A 105 -15.17 30.19 -37.51
C GLY A 105 -16.24 30.58 -38.52
N THR A 106 -16.48 31.89 -38.63
CA THR A 106 -17.17 32.60 -39.71
C THR A 106 -17.91 31.68 -40.69
N ARG A 107 -19.21 31.46 -40.46
CA ARG A 107 -20.13 31.00 -41.52
C ARG A 107 -20.28 32.11 -42.57
N SER A 108 -19.26 32.33 -43.39
CA SER A 108 -19.41 33.06 -44.65
C SER A 108 -19.90 32.06 -45.69
N ARG A 109 -21.23 31.94 -45.85
CA ARG A 109 -21.79 31.31 -47.05
C ARG A 109 -22.04 32.40 -48.09
N LYS A 110 -21.32 32.22 -49.18
CA LYS A 110 -21.18 33.04 -50.39
C LYS A 110 -22.54 33.31 -51.07
N ARG A 111 -22.58 34.47 -51.74
CA ARG A 111 -23.59 35.06 -52.65
C ARG A 111 -24.55 34.11 -53.34
#